data_AF-A0A7S2SSY7-F1
#
_entry.id   AF-A0A7S2SSY7-F1
#
_cell.length_a   1.000
_cell.length_b   1.000
_cell.length_c   1.000
_cell.angle_alpha   90.00
_cell.angle_beta   90.00
_cell.angle_gamma   90.00
#
_symmetry.space_group_name_H-M   'P 1'
#
loop_
_entity.id
_entity.type
_entity.pdbx_description
1 polymer ?
#
loop_
_entity_poly.entity_id
_entity_poly.type
_entity_poly.pdbx_seq_one_letter_code
_entity_poly.pdbx_strand_id
1 'polypeptide(L)'
;MAAEPEPLDDPSMIWDETKVEQVVGDPRYVAGVTMKLEGDYEGAISFFSELLAIHEGEAPPPVHLAPLYFQYGSTILCEKESNAVETQAVAAEPKEDEGSGSSSSSTSPPPAKRARVVKVEDKHEAPRGSGPHSPHSPHSQEDTGGTGGEDLQDPTLAAPGSGEDPRAAEEGGEGEDDGEEEEDDDEELAWKLLDVARDLFQQALSSLKAGLPVDTAKATMHVRSELARTVSRMGDLNMVTGHFGDALVEYEQVLKLREEERDTSVDGICRLVDTNIQVACAYLEHVVQHGETDVVISATSGEQVKVAEASDVRGQMLAYFDRAKSLLQSLVSRLAEERAKISDDEKKSICVMYQLLNDFTVRLSGVSEAQEGD
;
A
#
# COMPACT_ATOMS: atom_id res chain seq x y z
N MET A 1 -10.47 -34.67 25.27
CA MET A 1 -10.34 -35.03 23.84
C MET A 1 -10.27 -33.71 23.10
N ALA A 2 -9.06 -33.27 22.76
CA ALA A 2 -8.91 -32.15 21.81
C ALA A 2 -9.28 -32.72 20.44
N ALA A 3 -10.21 -32.07 19.73
CA ALA A 3 -10.52 -32.44 18.36
C ALA A 3 -9.25 -32.30 17.53
N GLU A 4 -8.92 -33.34 16.75
CA GLU A 4 -7.87 -33.22 15.74
C GLU A 4 -8.30 -32.13 14.74
N PRO A 5 -7.40 -31.22 14.33
CA PRO A 5 -7.72 -30.20 13.35
C PRO A 5 -8.10 -30.90 12.04
N GLU A 6 -9.26 -30.54 11.48
CA GLU A 6 -9.66 -31.06 10.17
C GLU A 6 -8.57 -30.71 9.14
N PRO A 7 -8.20 -31.65 8.26
CA PRO A 7 -7.22 -31.37 7.22
C PRO A 7 -7.75 -30.24 6.33
N LEU A 8 -6.90 -29.24 6.09
CA LEU A 8 -7.13 -28.21 5.07
C LEU A 8 -7.10 -28.91 3.70
N ASP A 9 -8.26 -29.34 3.22
CA ASP A 9 -8.40 -30.15 1.99
C ASP A 9 -8.24 -29.34 0.69
N ASP A 10 -8.05 -28.02 0.76
CA ASP A 10 -7.88 -27.15 -0.40
C ASP A 10 -6.40 -26.73 -0.62
N PRO A 11 -5.73 -27.25 -1.68
CA PRO A 11 -4.34 -26.90 -1.99
C PRO A 11 -4.11 -25.42 -2.31
N SER A 12 -5.14 -24.66 -2.67
CA SER A 12 -5.04 -23.22 -2.91
C SER A 12 -4.77 -22.40 -1.63
N MET A 13 -5.06 -23.00 -0.47
CA MET A 13 -4.90 -22.39 0.86
C MET A 13 -3.51 -22.64 1.46
N ILE A 14 -2.68 -23.45 0.79
CA ILE A 14 -1.35 -23.83 1.30
C ILE A 14 -0.31 -22.86 0.76
N TRP A 15 0.45 -22.25 1.66
CA TRP A 15 1.59 -21.42 1.29
C TRP A 15 2.66 -22.25 0.57
N ASP A 16 2.92 -21.91 -0.69
CA ASP A 16 3.93 -22.54 -1.54
C ASP A 16 4.94 -21.50 -1.99
N GLU A 17 6.11 -21.50 -1.35
CA GLU A 17 7.19 -20.55 -1.60
C GLU A 17 7.63 -20.56 -3.07
N THR A 18 7.62 -21.72 -3.73
CA THR A 18 8.02 -21.82 -5.14
C THR A 18 7.01 -21.11 -6.07
N LYS A 19 5.72 -21.18 -5.77
CA LYS A 19 4.70 -20.43 -6.52
C LYS A 19 4.80 -18.94 -6.25
N VAL A 20 5.08 -18.54 -5.01
CA VAL A 20 5.32 -17.13 -4.66
C VAL A 20 6.53 -16.59 -5.42
N GLU A 21 7.63 -17.33 -5.46
CA GLU A 21 8.82 -16.98 -6.25
C GLU A 21 8.53 -16.86 -7.75
N GLN A 22 7.64 -17.68 -8.30
CA GLN A 22 7.21 -17.56 -9.71
C GLN A 22 6.46 -16.26 -9.96
N VAL A 23 5.54 -15.86 -9.08
CA VAL A 23 4.78 -14.60 -9.19
C VAL A 23 5.71 -13.40 -9.05
N VAL A 24 6.54 -13.38 -8.00
CA VAL A 24 7.48 -12.29 -7.71
C VAL A 24 8.59 -12.20 -8.78
N GLY A 25 8.93 -13.32 -9.41
CA GLY A 25 9.89 -13.41 -10.50
C GLY A 25 9.31 -13.12 -11.89
N ASP A 26 7.99 -12.94 -12.04
CA ASP A 26 7.40 -12.58 -13.33
C ASP A 26 7.96 -11.22 -13.79
N PRO A 27 8.40 -11.09 -15.07
CA PRO A 27 8.96 -9.85 -15.59
C PRO A 27 8.08 -8.62 -15.38
N ARG A 28 6.74 -8.76 -15.38
CA ARG A 28 5.80 -7.66 -15.14
C ARG A 28 5.77 -7.26 -13.68
N TYR A 29 5.81 -8.22 -12.76
CA TYR A 29 5.93 -7.91 -11.33
C TYR A 29 7.21 -7.12 -11.06
N VAL A 30 8.34 -7.60 -11.59
CA VAL A 30 9.64 -6.93 -11.44
C VAL A 30 9.61 -5.54 -12.05
N ALA A 31 9.08 -5.39 -13.28
CA ALA A 31 8.94 -4.09 -13.94
C ALA A 31 8.06 -3.13 -13.12
N GLY A 32 6.93 -3.59 -12.61
CA GLY A 32 6.04 -2.79 -11.77
C GLY A 32 6.71 -2.31 -10.49
N VAL A 33 7.47 -3.18 -9.81
CA VAL A 33 8.24 -2.78 -8.62
C VAL A 33 9.33 -1.76 -8.98
N THR A 34 10.02 -1.93 -10.10
CA THR A 34 11.02 -0.95 -10.57
C THR A 34 10.39 0.41 -10.85
N MET A 35 9.28 0.46 -11.61
CA MET A 35 8.57 1.70 -11.92
C MET A 35 8.09 2.42 -10.66
N LYS A 36 7.51 1.68 -9.70
CA LYS A 36 7.11 2.21 -8.39
C LYS A 36 8.27 2.85 -7.63
N LEU A 37 9.45 2.23 -7.65
CA LEU A 37 10.65 2.77 -6.99
C LEU A 37 11.20 4.02 -7.69
N GLU A 38 10.98 4.13 -9.01
CA GLU A 38 11.32 5.31 -9.81
C GLU A 38 10.31 6.45 -9.66
N GLY A 39 9.14 6.16 -9.07
CA GLY A 39 8.02 7.10 -8.89
C GLY A 39 7.04 7.13 -10.06
N ASP A 40 7.15 6.21 -11.02
CA ASP A 40 6.20 6.02 -12.11
C ASP A 40 5.09 5.06 -11.66
N TYR A 41 4.08 5.61 -10.98
CA TYR A 41 3.02 4.81 -10.37
C TYR A 41 1.99 4.31 -11.40
N GLU A 42 1.60 5.15 -12.37
CA GLU A 42 0.73 4.75 -13.48
C GLU A 42 1.32 3.55 -14.25
N GLY A 43 2.60 3.63 -14.62
CA GLY A 43 3.30 2.54 -15.29
C GLY A 43 3.34 1.27 -14.44
N ALA A 44 3.59 1.40 -13.13
CA ALA A 44 3.57 0.27 -12.20
C ALA A 44 2.19 -0.39 -12.10
N ILE A 45 1.12 0.41 -12.01
CA ILE A 45 -0.28 -0.05 -11.96
C ILE A 45 -0.65 -0.83 -13.23
N SER A 46 -0.23 -0.34 -14.41
CA SER A 46 -0.44 -1.06 -15.67
C SER A 46 0.20 -2.46 -15.64
N PHE A 47 1.42 -2.60 -15.13
CA PHE A 47 2.08 -3.91 -15.05
C PHE A 47 1.42 -4.86 -14.05
N PHE A 48 1.00 -4.36 -12.88
CA PHE A 48 0.35 -5.19 -11.87
C PHE A 48 -1.05 -5.64 -12.31
N SER A 49 -1.83 -4.76 -12.92
CA SER A 49 -3.16 -5.10 -13.46
C SER A 49 -3.07 -6.14 -14.58
N GLU A 50 -2.14 -5.99 -15.54
CA GLU A 50 -1.90 -6.98 -16.59
C GLU A 50 -1.49 -8.36 -16.03
N LEU A 51 -0.65 -8.38 -15.00
CA LEU A 51 -0.24 -9.63 -14.36
C LEU A 51 -1.42 -10.27 -13.63
N LEU A 52 -2.22 -9.48 -12.93
CA LEU A 52 -3.40 -9.97 -12.21
C LEU A 52 -4.44 -10.56 -13.17
N ALA A 53 -4.64 -9.93 -14.34
CA ALA A 53 -5.57 -10.39 -15.38
C ALA A 53 -5.28 -11.81 -15.88
N ILE A 54 -4.04 -12.29 -15.77
CA ILE A 54 -3.67 -13.66 -16.18
C ILE A 54 -4.06 -14.69 -15.12
N HIS A 55 -4.28 -14.24 -13.89
CA HIS A 55 -4.76 -15.04 -12.79
C HIS A 55 -6.28 -14.89 -12.56
N GLU A 56 -6.98 -14.09 -13.38
CA GLU A 56 -8.44 -13.97 -13.40
C GLU A 56 -9.08 -15.28 -13.87
N GLY A 57 -9.43 -16.14 -12.92
CA GLY A 57 -10.05 -17.44 -13.18
C GLY A 57 -10.04 -18.38 -11.97
N GLU A 58 -9.18 -18.11 -11.00
CA GLU A 58 -9.11 -18.84 -9.73
C GLU A 58 -9.89 -18.07 -8.66
N ALA A 59 -11.14 -18.47 -8.41
CA ALA A 59 -11.98 -17.93 -7.34
C ALA A 59 -12.31 -19.03 -6.31
N PRO A 60 -11.91 -18.89 -5.03
CA PRO A 60 -11.16 -17.78 -4.46
C PRO A 60 -9.70 -17.70 -4.97
N PRO A 61 -9.08 -16.51 -4.94
CA PRO A 61 -7.68 -16.37 -5.36
C PRO A 61 -6.77 -17.20 -4.45
N PRO A 62 -5.74 -17.87 -4.98
CA PRO A 62 -4.83 -18.68 -4.18
C PRO A 62 -3.86 -17.81 -3.36
N VAL A 63 -3.41 -18.33 -2.21
CA VAL A 63 -2.60 -17.56 -1.23
C VAL A 63 -1.27 -17.04 -1.78
N HIS A 64 -0.71 -17.69 -2.81
CA HIS A 64 0.56 -17.27 -3.40
C HIS A 64 0.47 -15.98 -4.21
N LEU A 65 -0.74 -15.49 -4.52
CA LEU A 65 -0.95 -14.18 -5.17
C LEU A 65 -0.95 -13.00 -4.18
N ALA A 66 -0.93 -13.24 -2.87
CA ALA A 66 -0.98 -12.18 -1.86
C ALA A 66 0.04 -11.04 -2.11
N PRO A 67 1.32 -11.31 -2.48
CA PRO A 67 2.27 -10.24 -2.79
C PRO A 67 1.88 -9.37 -3.98
N LEU A 68 1.23 -9.94 -5.01
CA LEU A 68 0.75 -9.19 -6.18
C LEU A 68 -0.37 -8.22 -5.79
N TYR A 69 -1.38 -8.72 -5.07
CA TYR A 69 -2.47 -7.88 -4.55
C TYR A 69 -1.93 -6.75 -3.66
N PHE A 70 -0.99 -7.06 -2.77
CA PHE A 70 -0.34 -6.05 -1.92
C PHE A 70 0.42 -5.01 -2.74
N GLN A 71 1.25 -5.42 -3.71
CA GLN A 71 2.00 -4.46 -4.52
C GLN A 71 1.07 -3.58 -5.34
N TYR A 72 0.02 -4.15 -5.92
CA TYR A 72 -0.93 -3.38 -6.71
C TYR A 72 -1.64 -2.32 -5.83
N GLY A 73 -2.35 -2.75 -4.77
CA GLY A 73 -3.08 -1.83 -3.90
C GLY A 73 -2.19 -0.78 -3.23
N SER A 74 -1.00 -1.16 -2.78
CA SER A 74 -0.06 -0.21 -2.17
C SER A 74 0.54 0.79 -3.17
N THR A 75 0.54 0.50 -4.47
CA THR A 75 1.03 1.41 -5.52
C THR A 75 0.00 2.47 -5.84
N ILE A 76 -1.29 2.11 -5.93
CA ILE A 76 -2.39 3.07 -6.07
C ILE A 76 -2.35 4.08 -4.91
N LEU A 77 -2.15 3.60 -3.67
CA LEU A 77 -2.00 4.49 -2.53
C LEU A 77 -0.77 5.43 -2.66
N CYS A 78 0.37 4.94 -3.17
CA CYS A 78 1.54 5.79 -3.40
C CYS A 78 1.30 6.89 -4.44
N GLU A 79 0.55 6.58 -5.50
CA GLU A 79 0.17 7.54 -6.53
C GLU A 79 -0.64 8.70 -5.94
N LYS A 80 -1.69 8.37 -5.17
CA LYS A 80 -2.50 9.37 -4.47
C LYS A 80 -1.68 10.21 -3.50
N GLU A 81 -0.81 9.57 -2.71
CA GLU A 81 0.12 10.25 -1.80
C GLU A 81 1.04 11.25 -2.56
N SER A 82 1.49 10.87 -3.76
CA SER A 82 2.32 11.73 -4.61
C SER A 82 1.55 12.91 -5.19
N ASN A 83 0.35 12.67 -5.72
CA ASN A 83 -0.50 13.69 -6.33
C ASN A 83 -0.94 14.74 -5.29
N ALA A 84 -1.27 14.32 -4.06
CA ALA A 84 -1.62 15.24 -2.98
C ALA A 84 -0.49 16.22 -2.62
N VAL A 85 0.78 15.78 -2.68
CA VAL A 85 1.94 16.64 -2.42
C VAL A 85 2.16 17.65 -3.54
N GLU A 86 1.94 17.25 -4.79
CA GLU A 86 2.10 18.14 -5.95
C GLU A 86 1.04 19.25 -5.95
N THR A 87 -0.22 18.91 -5.70
CA THR A 87 -1.32 19.89 -5.61
C THR A 87 -1.07 20.94 -4.52
N GLN A 88 -0.58 20.52 -3.35
CA GLN A 88 -0.22 21.46 -2.28
C GLN A 88 0.97 22.36 -2.64
N ALA A 89 1.92 21.87 -3.43
CA ALA A 89 3.06 22.67 -3.87
C ALA A 89 2.64 23.76 -4.87
N VAL A 90 1.75 23.44 -5.80
CA VAL A 90 1.23 24.40 -6.79
C VAL A 90 0.37 25.48 -6.12
N ALA A 91 -0.45 25.12 -5.12
CA ALA A 91 -1.26 26.07 -4.38
C ALA A 91 -0.44 27.06 -3.52
N ALA A 92 0.80 26.70 -3.16
CA ALA A 92 1.70 27.53 -2.37
C ALA A 92 2.57 28.49 -3.20
N GLU A 93 2.51 28.44 -4.54
CA GLU A 93 3.24 29.40 -5.37
C GLU A 93 2.62 30.80 -5.25
N PRO A 94 3.41 31.82 -4.88
CA PRO A 94 2.91 33.17 -4.67
C PRO A 94 2.43 33.73 -6.01
N LYS A 95 1.14 34.05 -6.11
CA LYS A 95 0.62 34.89 -7.20
C LYS A 95 1.46 36.16 -7.24
N GLU A 96 2.24 36.35 -8.31
CA GLU A 96 3.00 37.57 -8.55
C GLU A 96 2.01 38.73 -8.72
N ASP A 97 1.74 39.44 -7.63
CA ASP A 97 0.94 40.65 -7.63
C ASP A 97 1.84 41.80 -8.12
N GLU A 98 1.69 42.15 -9.41
CA GLU A 98 2.17 43.41 -9.94
C GLU A 98 1.36 44.57 -9.33
N GLY A 99 1.72 44.98 -8.10
CA GLY A 99 0.88 45.92 -7.34
C GLY A 99 1.57 46.61 -6.18
N SER A 100 2.46 47.55 -6.49
CA SER A 100 3.09 48.52 -5.57
C SER A 100 2.28 48.95 -4.33
N GLY A 101 2.83 48.70 -3.13
CA GLY A 101 2.79 49.68 -2.03
C GLY A 101 2.43 49.19 -0.62
N SER A 102 3.45 49.18 0.25
CA SER A 102 3.42 49.45 1.70
C SER A 102 2.90 48.39 2.69
N SER A 103 3.88 47.73 3.33
CA SER A 103 4.00 47.41 4.78
C SER A 103 2.78 46.94 5.59
N SER A 104 2.76 45.67 5.97
CA SER A 104 2.66 45.24 7.38
C SER A 104 2.85 43.73 7.54
N SER A 105 3.43 43.36 8.68
CA SER A 105 3.84 42.04 9.17
C SER A 105 2.69 41.04 9.41
N SER A 106 2.87 39.79 8.98
CA SER A 106 2.28 38.61 9.63
C SER A 106 3.06 37.35 9.25
N THR A 107 3.59 36.65 10.25
CA THR A 107 4.34 35.40 10.09
C THR A 107 3.41 34.24 10.43
N SER A 108 2.94 33.50 9.42
CA SER A 108 2.26 32.21 9.60
C SER A 108 3.27 31.07 9.38
N PRO A 109 3.22 29.98 10.16
CA PRO A 109 4.08 28.83 9.94
C PRO A 109 3.58 27.98 8.75
N PRO A 110 4.47 27.39 7.92
CA PRO A 110 4.10 26.56 6.77
C PRO A 110 3.71 25.13 7.18
N PRO A 111 2.97 24.38 6.33
CA PRO A 111 2.65 22.98 6.57
C PRO A 111 3.89 22.09 6.49
N ALA A 112 3.90 21.04 7.33
CA ALA A 112 4.99 20.10 7.50
C ALA A 112 5.23 19.29 6.22
N LYS A 113 6.39 19.49 5.60
CA LYS A 113 6.86 18.72 4.44
C LYS A 113 7.29 17.33 4.92
N ARG A 114 6.55 16.29 4.53
CA ARG A 114 7.01 14.89 4.62
C ARG A 114 8.28 14.72 3.77
N ALA A 115 9.23 13.96 4.31
CA ALA A 115 10.56 13.78 3.75
C ALA A 115 10.48 13.18 2.34
N ARG A 116 10.98 13.98 1.38
CA ARG A 116 11.23 13.63 -0.01
C ARG A 116 11.98 12.29 -0.12
N VAL A 117 11.48 11.37 -0.95
CA VAL A 117 12.22 10.18 -1.39
C VAL A 117 13.52 10.66 -2.02
N VAL A 118 14.64 10.36 -1.36
CA VAL A 118 15.98 10.63 -1.89
C VAL A 118 16.20 9.63 -3.02
N LYS A 119 16.12 10.10 -4.27
CA LYS A 119 16.55 9.39 -5.47
C LYS A 119 18.01 8.94 -5.28
N VAL A 120 18.22 7.64 -5.07
CA VAL A 120 19.54 7.02 -5.01
C VAL A 120 19.99 6.85 -6.47
N GLU A 121 20.98 7.64 -6.91
CA GLU A 121 21.69 7.38 -8.15
C GLU A 121 22.60 6.15 -7.95
N ASP A 122 22.13 4.98 -8.36
CA ASP A 122 22.98 3.78 -8.39
C ASP A 122 23.83 3.74 -9.66
N LYS A 123 25.14 3.94 -9.48
CA LYS A 123 26.17 3.62 -10.47
C LYS A 123 26.41 2.11 -10.47
N HIS A 124 25.70 1.39 -11.33
CA HIS A 124 26.09 0.01 -11.67
C HIS A 124 27.17 -0.01 -12.77
N GLU A 125 28.42 -0.21 -12.34
CA GLU A 125 29.54 -0.59 -13.20
C GLU A 125 29.47 -2.11 -13.45
N ALA A 126 29.10 -2.51 -14.67
CA ALA A 126 29.02 -3.91 -15.07
C ALA A 126 30.42 -4.52 -15.29
N PRO A 127 30.72 -5.73 -14.77
CA PRO A 127 31.93 -6.44 -15.13
C PRO A 127 31.78 -7.15 -16.48
N ARG A 128 32.73 -6.88 -17.37
CA ARG A 128 32.93 -7.57 -18.65
C ARG A 128 33.32 -9.03 -18.41
N GLY A 129 32.51 -9.97 -18.88
CA GLY A 129 32.79 -11.41 -18.88
C GLY A 129 32.66 -11.99 -20.30
N SER A 130 33.78 -12.46 -20.83
CA SER A 130 33.98 -13.05 -22.15
C SER A 130 33.20 -14.37 -22.36
N GLY A 131 32.70 -14.60 -23.58
CA GLY A 131 32.15 -15.90 -24.04
C GLY A 131 33.21 -17.03 -24.07
N PRO A 132 32.90 -18.27 -24.54
CA PRO A 132 32.39 -18.50 -25.91
C PRO A 132 31.48 -19.75 -26.14
N HIS A 133 31.04 -19.89 -27.41
CA HIS A 133 30.62 -21.11 -28.15
C HIS A 133 29.15 -21.59 -28.14
N SER A 134 28.46 -21.32 -29.26
CA SER A 134 27.36 -22.13 -29.80
C SER A 134 27.84 -23.48 -30.34
N PRO A 135 26.93 -24.47 -30.47
CA PRO A 135 26.66 -24.97 -31.83
C PRO A 135 25.21 -25.40 -32.14
N HIS A 136 24.87 -25.23 -33.42
CA HIS A 136 24.04 -26.08 -34.30
C HIS A 136 22.54 -26.33 -34.03
N SER A 137 21.70 -25.73 -34.90
CA SER A 137 20.42 -26.27 -35.37
C SER A 137 20.61 -27.46 -36.33
N PRO A 138 19.56 -28.27 -36.52
CA PRO A 138 19.28 -28.79 -37.85
C PRO A 138 17.84 -28.51 -38.31
N HIS A 139 17.77 -28.10 -39.57
CA HIS A 139 16.62 -28.20 -40.47
C HIS A 139 16.05 -29.62 -40.54
N SER A 140 14.74 -29.74 -40.71
CA SER A 140 14.13 -30.63 -41.71
C SER A 140 12.73 -30.11 -42.08
N GLN A 141 12.59 -29.78 -43.37
CA GLN A 141 11.34 -29.59 -44.11
C GLN A 141 10.81 -30.94 -44.61
N GLU A 142 9.60 -30.87 -45.19
CA GLU A 142 8.94 -31.81 -46.11
C GLU A 142 7.92 -32.77 -45.47
N ASP A 143 6.75 -33.03 -46.03
CA ASP A 143 5.95 -32.44 -47.13
C ASP A 143 4.63 -33.25 -47.20
N THR A 144 3.60 -32.69 -47.84
CA THR A 144 2.40 -33.35 -48.41
C THR A 144 1.36 -33.96 -47.44
N GLY A 145 0.05 -33.88 -47.61
CA GLY A 145 -0.80 -33.36 -48.70
C GLY A 145 -2.25 -33.84 -48.50
N GLY A 146 -3.18 -33.26 -49.26
CA GLY A 146 -4.50 -33.81 -49.58
C GLY A 146 -5.68 -33.12 -48.89
N THR A 147 -6.41 -32.18 -49.51
CA THR A 147 -7.40 -32.22 -50.61
C THR A 147 -8.76 -32.85 -50.28
N GLY A 148 -9.82 -32.05 -50.50
CA GLY A 148 -11.22 -32.44 -50.68
C GLY A 148 -12.13 -31.83 -49.61
N GLY A 149 -13.12 -30.99 -49.89
CA GLY A 149 -13.78 -30.61 -51.14
C GLY A 149 -15.28 -30.51 -50.87
N GLU A 150 -15.89 -29.39 -51.30
CA GLU A 150 -17.29 -29.27 -51.77
C GLU A 150 -18.37 -29.48 -50.68
N ASP A 151 -19.53 -28.85 -50.64
CA ASP A 151 -20.31 -27.93 -51.47
C ASP A 151 -21.46 -27.54 -50.53
N LEU A 152 -22.04 -26.33 -50.64
CA LEU A 152 -23.49 -26.13 -50.65
C LEU A 152 -23.83 -24.64 -50.72
N GLN A 153 -24.71 -24.39 -51.68
CA GLN A 153 -25.06 -23.13 -52.28
C GLN A 153 -26.18 -22.42 -51.50
N ASP A 154 -26.13 -21.09 -51.57
CA ASP A 154 -27.24 -20.10 -51.57
C ASP A 154 -28.43 -20.57 -52.49
N PRO A 155 -29.68 -20.01 -52.51
CA PRO A 155 -29.96 -18.57 -52.39
C PRO A 155 -31.35 -18.08 -51.87
N THR A 156 -31.43 -16.74 -51.80
CA THR A 156 -32.58 -15.86 -52.14
C THR A 156 -33.70 -15.62 -51.11
N LEU A 157 -33.96 -14.33 -50.80
CA LEU A 157 -35.06 -13.55 -51.40
C LEU A 157 -35.05 -12.06 -50.99
N ALA A 158 -35.26 -11.21 -52.00
CA ALA A 158 -35.46 -9.75 -51.97
C ALA A 158 -36.74 -9.34 -51.19
N ALA A 159 -36.89 -8.10 -50.72
CA ALA A 159 -37.40 -6.95 -51.50
C ALA A 159 -37.57 -5.66 -50.62
N PRO A 160 -37.84 -4.47 -51.22
CA PRO A 160 -37.50 -3.14 -50.70
C PRO A 160 -38.71 -2.22 -50.35
N GLY A 161 -38.42 -1.02 -49.80
CA GLY A 161 -39.32 0.16 -49.77
C GLY A 161 -38.87 1.18 -48.69
N SER A 162 -38.17 2.26 -49.03
CA SER A 162 -38.65 3.59 -49.51
C SER A 162 -39.47 4.38 -48.49
N GLY A 163 -38.96 5.53 -48.05
CA GLY A 163 -39.75 6.55 -47.35
C GLY A 163 -38.89 7.59 -46.65
N GLU A 164 -38.58 8.68 -47.34
CA GLU A 164 -38.01 9.91 -46.80
C GLU A 164 -39.01 10.64 -45.90
N ASP A 165 -38.58 11.17 -44.75
CA ASP A 165 -39.18 12.38 -44.15
C ASP A 165 -38.13 13.13 -43.29
N PRO A 166 -37.84 14.41 -43.57
CA PRO A 166 -36.91 15.23 -42.79
C PRO A 166 -37.66 16.26 -41.93
N ARG A 167 -37.45 16.29 -40.61
CA ARG A 167 -37.71 17.48 -39.77
C ARG A 167 -37.32 17.32 -38.30
N ALA A 168 -36.94 18.47 -37.73
CA ALA A 168 -36.72 18.81 -36.33
C ALA A 168 -35.36 18.32 -35.78
N ALA A 169 -34.32 19.16 -35.71
CA ALA A 169 -34.16 20.28 -34.78
C ALA A 169 -34.29 19.83 -33.33
N GLU A 170 -33.18 19.42 -32.73
CA GLU A 170 -32.92 19.66 -31.31
C GLU A 170 -31.43 19.99 -31.12
N GLU A 171 -31.22 21.07 -30.38
CA GLU A 171 -29.96 21.60 -29.92
C GLU A 171 -29.25 20.53 -29.07
N GLY A 172 -28.15 19.98 -29.58
CA GLY A 172 -27.22 19.21 -28.78
C GLY A 172 -26.45 20.17 -27.89
N GLY A 173 -26.95 20.38 -26.67
CA GLY A 173 -26.22 21.06 -25.62
C GLY A 173 -24.91 20.32 -25.37
N GLU A 174 -23.81 21.06 -25.53
CA GLU A 174 -22.51 20.70 -24.97
C GLU A 174 -22.68 20.72 -23.44
N GLY A 175 -23.03 19.55 -22.89
CA GLY A 175 -22.89 19.30 -21.47
C GLY A 175 -21.40 19.27 -21.17
N GLU A 176 -20.93 20.30 -20.48
CA GLU A 176 -19.71 20.24 -19.69
C GLU A 176 -19.89 19.05 -18.73
N ASP A 177 -19.27 17.94 -19.09
CA ASP A 177 -19.18 16.73 -18.28
C ASP A 177 -18.21 17.08 -17.14
N ASP A 178 -18.77 17.35 -15.97
CA ASP A 178 -18.06 17.54 -14.70
C ASP A 178 -17.33 16.22 -14.37
N GLY A 179 -16.11 16.06 -14.92
CA GLY A 179 -15.23 14.92 -14.72
C GLY A 179 -14.55 14.92 -13.34
N GLU A 180 -15.33 14.87 -12.26
CA GLU A 180 -14.84 14.77 -10.87
C GLU A 180 -15.27 13.46 -10.17
N GLU A 181 -15.67 12.41 -10.91
CA GLU A 181 -16.10 11.12 -10.32
C GLU A 181 -15.02 10.01 -10.31
N GLU A 182 -13.79 10.25 -10.77
CA GLU A 182 -12.74 9.19 -10.82
C GLU A 182 -11.96 9.00 -9.50
N GLU A 183 -12.10 9.88 -8.49
CA GLU A 183 -11.25 9.81 -7.30
C GLU A 183 -11.64 8.71 -6.30
N ASP A 184 -12.94 8.45 -6.13
CA ASP A 184 -13.45 7.46 -5.19
C ASP A 184 -13.14 6.02 -5.62
N ASP A 185 -13.00 5.78 -6.93
CA ASP A 185 -12.77 4.46 -7.50
C ASP A 185 -11.38 3.91 -7.14
N ASP A 186 -10.35 4.76 -7.12
CA ASP A 186 -8.98 4.34 -6.83
C ASP A 186 -8.78 3.98 -5.35
N GLU A 187 -9.35 4.76 -4.43
CA GLU A 187 -9.26 4.48 -3.00
C GLU A 187 -10.01 3.21 -2.64
N GLU A 188 -11.22 3.04 -3.19
CA GLU A 188 -12.00 1.81 -3.01
C GLU A 188 -11.28 0.61 -3.63
N LEU A 189 -10.66 0.75 -4.81
CA LEU A 189 -9.88 -0.30 -5.44
C LEU A 189 -8.63 -0.65 -4.62
N ALA A 190 -7.89 0.35 -4.14
CA ALA A 190 -6.72 0.15 -3.28
C ALA A 190 -7.12 -0.60 -2.00
N TRP A 191 -8.24 -0.21 -1.39
CA TRP A 191 -8.79 -0.89 -0.22
C TRP A 191 -9.13 -2.35 -0.53
N LYS A 192 -9.89 -2.62 -1.61
CA LYS A 192 -10.27 -3.98 -2.02
C LYS A 192 -9.05 -4.87 -2.27
N LEU A 193 -8.04 -4.35 -2.95
CA LEU A 193 -6.80 -5.09 -3.24
C LEU A 193 -6.01 -5.41 -1.97
N LEU A 194 -5.89 -4.44 -1.06
CA LEU A 194 -5.20 -4.64 0.22
C LEU A 194 -5.97 -5.58 1.16
N ASP A 195 -7.29 -5.54 1.15
CA ASP A 195 -8.15 -6.44 1.91
C ASP A 195 -8.00 -7.90 1.44
N VAL A 196 -8.01 -8.12 0.12
CA VAL A 196 -7.72 -9.44 -0.46
C VAL A 196 -6.32 -9.91 -0.07
N ALA A 197 -5.30 -9.04 -0.17
CA ALA A 197 -3.95 -9.38 0.25
C ALA A 197 -3.87 -9.78 1.74
N ARG A 198 -4.58 -9.05 2.62
CA ARG A 198 -4.67 -9.32 4.06
C ARG A 198 -5.26 -10.71 4.30
N ASP A 199 -6.39 -11.03 3.67
CA ASP A 199 -7.05 -12.32 3.83
C ASP A 199 -6.16 -13.48 3.37
N LEU A 200 -5.50 -13.33 2.22
CA LEU A 200 -4.59 -14.35 1.70
C LEU A 200 -3.37 -14.56 2.59
N PHE A 201 -2.76 -13.49 3.13
CA PHE A 201 -1.66 -13.62 4.08
C PHE A 201 -2.11 -14.22 5.43
N GLN A 202 -3.31 -13.90 5.91
CA GLN A 202 -3.87 -14.51 7.12
C GLN A 202 -4.13 -16.01 6.94
N GLN A 203 -4.66 -16.40 5.79
CA GLN A 203 -4.86 -17.79 5.41
C GLN A 203 -3.52 -18.53 5.30
N ALA A 204 -2.53 -17.94 4.63
CA ALA A 204 -1.18 -18.47 4.55
C ALA A 204 -0.57 -18.69 5.94
N LEU A 205 -0.67 -17.69 6.83
CA LEU A 205 -0.15 -17.76 8.18
C LEU A 205 -0.84 -18.86 9.02
N SER A 206 -2.16 -19.05 8.80
CA SER A 206 -2.94 -20.10 9.45
C SER A 206 -2.51 -21.49 8.96
N SER A 207 -2.31 -21.66 7.65
CA SER A 207 -1.82 -22.92 7.05
C SER A 207 -0.42 -23.29 7.56
N LEU A 208 0.49 -22.31 7.66
CA LEU A 208 1.86 -22.50 8.15
C LEU A 208 1.91 -22.89 9.63
N LYS A 209 0.96 -22.40 10.44
CA LYS A 209 0.83 -22.79 11.86
C LYS A 209 0.31 -24.23 12.03
N ALA A 210 -0.42 -24.75 11.05
CA ALA A 210 -1.02 -26.09 11.09
C ALA A 210 -0.05 -27.22 10.69
N GLY A 211 1.01 -26.95 9.93
CA GLY A 211 2.02 -27.95 9.50
C GLY A 211 3.43 -27.61 10.01
N LEU A 212 4.17 -28.57 10.57
CA LEU A 212 5.52 -28.34 11.13
C LEU A 212 6.60 -29.21 10.48
N PRO A 213 7.41 -28.63 9.58
CA PRO A 213 8.88 -28.77 9.61
C PRO A 213 9.64 -27.43 9.81
N VAL A 214 10.96 -27.48 10.08
CA VAL A 214 11.80 -26.32 10.48
C VAL A 214 11.78 -25.13 9.51
N ASP A 215 11.61 -25.37 8.20
CA ASP A 215 11.55 -24.30 7.18
C ASP A 215 10.28 -23.43 7.32
N THR A 216 9.25 -23.90 8.04
CA THR A 216 8.04 -23.11 8.28
C THR A 216 8.26 -21.94 9.20
N ALA A 217 9.29 -21.94 10.06
CA ALA A 217 9.54 -20.80 10.96
C ALA A 217 9.94 -19.55 10.18
N LYS A 218 10.82 -19.69 9.18
CA LYS A 218 11.24 -18.59 8.32
C LYS A 218 10.08 -18.10 7.46
N ALA A 219 9.33 -19.01 6.83
CA ALA A 219 8.15 -18.66 6.05
C ALA A 219 7.07 -17.97 6.92
N THR A 220 6.84 -18.46 8.14
CA THR A 220 5.92 -17.86 9.11
C THR A 220 6.33 -16.45 9.47
N MET A 221 7.62 -16.20 9.72
CA MET A 221 8.12 -14.85 9.98
C MET A 221 7.97 -13.95 8.76
N HIS A 222 8.30 -14.45 7.56
CA HIS A 222 8.15 -13.70 6.31
C HIS A 222 6.69 -13.30 6.05
N VAL A 223 5.77 -14.27 6.06
CA VAL A 223 4.32 -14.04 5.87
C VAL A 223 3.77 -13.10 6.93
N ARG A 224 4.20 -13.23 8.20
CA ARG A 224 3.77 -12.31 9.26
C ARG A 224 4.25 -10.86 9.00
N SER A 225 5.49 -10.69 8.54
CA SER A 225 6.02 -9.36 8.19
C SER A 225 5.26 -8.76 7.02
N GLU A 226 4.94 -9.55 5.98
CA GLU A 226 4.15 -9.06 4.83
C GLU A 226 2.69 -8.75 5.21
N LEU A 227 2.08 -9.55 6.10
CA LEU A 227 0.78 -9.22 6.68
C LEU A 227 0.84 -7.89 7.45
N ALA A 228 1.86 -7.69 8.29
CA ALA A 228 2.03 -6.46 9.06
C ALA A 228 2.23 -5.23 8.14
N ARG A 229 2.91 -5.39 6.99
CA ARG A 229 3.03 -4.34 5.97
C ARG A 229 1.70 -4.04 5.29
N THR A 230 0.93 -5.07 4.94
CA THR A 230 -0.38 -4.94 4.30
C THR A 230 -1.36 -4.20 5.20
N VAL A 231 -1.51 -4.66 6.45
CA VAL A 231 -2.37 -4.05 7.47
C VAL A 231 -1.92 -2.61 7.77
N SER A 232 -0.61 -2.34 7.79
CA SER A 232 -0.11 -0.96 7.95
C SER A 232 -0.54 -0.04 6.82
N ARG A 233 -0.54 -0.50 5.56
CA ARG A 233 -1.01 0.34 4.43
C ARG A 233 -2.52 0.53 4.44
N MET A 234 -3.29 -0.44 4.94
CA MET A 234 -4.73 -0.23 5.19
C MET A 234 -4.96 0.84 6.26
N GLY A 235 -4.15 0.84 7.34
CA GLY A 235 -4.15 1.92 8.33
C GLY A 235 -3.82 3.28 7.72
N ASP A 236 -2.81 3.35 6.85
CA ASP A 236 -2.44 4.59 6.13
C ASP A 236 -3.59 5.09 5.24
N LEU A 237 -4.29 4.19 4.53
CA LEU A 237 -5.45 4.55 3.71
C LEU A 237 -6.57 5.12 4.59
N ASN A 238 -6.92 4.45 5.68
CA ASN A 238 -7.92 4.93 6.64
C ASN A 238 -7.55 6.30 7.24
N MET A 239 -6.26 6.57 7.47
CA MET A 239 -5.78 7.89 7.92
C MET A 239 -6.04 8.98 6.87
N VAL A 240 -5.79 8.69 5.60
CA VAL A 240 -5.98 9.65 4.49
C VAL A 240 -7.47 9.96 4.29
N THR A 241 -8.33 8.95 4.41
CA THR A 241 -9.79 9.11 4.27
C THR A 241 -10.50 9.62 5.53
N GLY A 242 -9.76 9.92 6.61
CA GLY A 242 -10.33 10.43 7.86
C GLY A 242 -11.01 9.38 8.76
N HIS A 243 -10.87 8.09 8.46
CA HIS A 243 -11.39 6.98 9.26
C HIS A 243 -10.44 6.60 10.41
N PHE A 244 -10.20 7.52 11.35
CA PHE A 244 -9.15 7.35 12.38
C PHE A 244 -9.40 6.17 13.32
N GLY A 245 -10.66 5.85 13.62
CA GLY A 245 -11.00 4.68 14.43
C GLY A 245 -10.56 3.39 13.77
N ASP A 246 -10.83 3.25 12.46
CA ASP A 246 -10.44 2.06 11.70
C ASP A 246 -8.92 2.01 11.51
N ALA A 247 -8.27 3.16 11.28
CA ALA A 247 -6.80 3.25 11.25
C ALA A 247 -6.15 2.75 12.56
N LEU A 248 -6.71 3.13 13.71
CA LEU A 248 -6.24 2.67 15.03
C LEU A 248 -6.32 1.16 15.16
N VAL A 249 -7.44 0.54 14.77
CA VAL A 249 -7.61 -0.91 14.83
C VAL A 249 -6.57 -1.62 13.95
N GLU A 250 -6.36 -1.13 12.73
CA GLU A 250 -5.36 -1.72 11.82
C GLU A 250 -3.93 -1.56 12.40
N TYR A 251 -3.54 -0.36 12.86
CA TYR A 251 -2.20 -0.16 13.43
C TYR A 251 -1.96 -0.94 14.73
N GLU A 252 -2.97 -1.13 15.59
CA GLU A 252 -2.85 -1.99 16.77
C GLU A 252 -2.67 -3.47 16.38
N GLN A 253 -3.31 -3.91 15.30
CA GLN A 253 -3.04 -5.23 14.73
C GLN A 253 -1.60 -5.34 14.22
N VAL A 254 -1.06 -4.29 13.57
CA VAL A 254 0.36 -4.24 13.16
C VAL A 254 1.29 -4.37 14.37
N LEU A 255 1.00 -3.66 15.48
CA LEU A 255 1.79 -3.77 16.72
C LEU A 255 1.80 -5.21 17.23
N LYS A 256 0.63 -5.84 17.32
CA LYS A 256 0.53 -7.24 17.76
C LYS A 256 1.37 -8.17 16.88
N LEU A 257 1.29 -8.02 15.56
CA LEU A 257 2.09 -8.83 14.63
C LEU A 257 3.59 -8.62 14.84
N ARG A 258 4.08 -7.38 14.92
CA ARG A 258 5.50 -7.05 15.11
C ARG A 258 6.02 -7.51 16.49
N GLU A 259 5.20 -7.41 17.54
CA GLU A 259 5.54 -7.89 18.87
C GLU A 259 5.66 -9.43 18.95
N GLU A 260 4.79 -10.14 18.21
CA GLU A 260 4.87 -11.60 18.08
C GLU A 260 6.13 -12.06 17.34
N GLU A 261 6.64 -11.27 16.39
CA GLU A 261 7.91 -11.57 15.67
C GLU A 261 9.11 -11.53 16.60
N ARG A 262 9.08 -10.70 17.64
CA ARG A 262 10.20 -10.47 18.57
C ARG A 262 11.50 -10.15 17.84
N ASP A 263 11.43 -9.44 16.72
CA ASP A 263 12.63 -9.03 16.00
C ASP A 263 13.37 -7.95 16.81
N THR A 264 14.62 -8.26 17.16
CA THR A 264 15.52 -7.39 17.94
C THR A 264 16.59 -6.72 17.08
N SER A 265 16.51 -6.91 15.76
CA SER A 265 17.32 -6.18 14.78
C SER A 265 17.04 -4.67 14.85
N VAL A 266 17.95 -3.86 14.31
CA VAL A 266 17.72 -2.40 14.23
C VAL A 266 16.47 -2.10 13.43
N ASP A 267 16.27 -2.78 12.30
CA ASP A 267 15.10 -2.63 11.43
C ASP A 267 13.81 -3.02 12.16
N GLY A 268 13.77 -4.19 12.80
CA GLY A 268 12.61 -4.66 13.56
C GLY A 268 12.19 -3.69 14.67
N ILE A 269 13.16 -3.15 15.42
CA ILE A 269 12.86 -2.15 16.45
C ILE A 269 12.43 -0.81 15.83
N CYS A 270 13.05 -0.34 14.74
CA CYS A 270 12.62 0.87 14.05
C CYS A 270 11.18 0.74 13.52
N ARG A 271 10.82 -0.41 12.95
CA ARG A 271 9.43 -0.70 12.57
C ARG A 271 8.49 -0.67 13.78
N LEU A 272 8.87 -1.24 14.92
CA LEU A 272 8.02 -1.19 16.12
C LEU A 272 7.85 0.26 16.63
N VAL A 273 8.91 1.07 16.59
CA VAL A 273 8.86 2.51 16.92
C VAL A 273 7.91 3.25 15.98
N ASP A 274 8.07 3.05 14.67
CA ASP A 274 7.23 3.66 13.62
C ASP A 274 5.74 3.39 13.85
N THR A 275 5.35 2.14 14.10
CA THR A 275 3.93 1.81 14.35
C THR A 275 3.39 2.44 15.64
N ASN A 276 4.20 2.52 16.70
CA ASN A 276 3.77 3.23 17.91
C ASN A 276 3.52 4.72 17.61
N ILE A 277 4.31 5.34 16.74
CA ILE A 277 4.10 6.71 16.28
C ILE A 277 2.84 6.81 15.42
N GLN A 278 2.60 5.86 14.49
CA GLN A 278 1.37 5.83 13.67
C GLN A 278 0.10 5.76 14.54
N VAL A 279 0.06 4.90 15.56
CA VAL A 279 -1.06 4.84 16.51
C VAL A 279 -1.24 6.17 17.26
N ALA A 280 -0.14 6.76 17.74
CA ALA A 280 -0.20 8.06 18.42
C ALA A 280 -0.69 9.17 17.47
N CYS A 281 -0.27 9.15 16.19
CA CYS A 281 -0.74 10.07 15.17
C CYS A 281 -2.24 9.91 14.91
N ALA A 282 -2.76 8.68 14.80
CA ALA A 282 -4.18 8.45 14.57
C ALA A 282 -5.04 9.03 15.72
N TYR A 283 -4.62 8.83 16.98
CA TYR A 283 -5.28 9.50 18.10
C TYR A 283 -5.18 11.04 18.03
N LEU A 284 -4.01 11.57 17.64
CA LEU A 284 -3.82 13.02 17.52
C LEU A 284 -4.73 13.62 16.45
N GLU A 285 -4.82 13.01 15.26
CA GLU A 285 -5.72 13.49 14.20
C GLU A 285 -7.18 13.44 14.61
N HIS A 286 -7.61 12.36 15.29
CA HIS A 286 -8.96 12.28 15.85
C HIS A 286 -9.24 13.46 16.79
N VAL A 287 -8.31 13.77 17.71
CA VAL A 287 -8.47 14.91 18.64
C VAL A 287 -8.51 16.24 17.88
N VAL A 288 -7.69 16.41 16.86
CA VAL A 288 -7.67 17.64 16.05
C VAL A 288 -8.97 17.85 15.30
N GLN A 289 -9.57 16.79 14.74
CA GLN A 289 -10.76 16.91 13.89
C GLN A 289 -12.08 16.82 14.67
N HIS A 290 -12.12 16.04 15.74
CA HIS A 290 -13.35 15.71 16.47
C HIS A 290 -13.30 16.12 17.95
N GLY A 291 -12.21 16.75 18.41
CA GLY A 291 -12.00 17.07 19.82
C GLY A 291 -11.79 15.84 20.70
N GLU A 292 -11.86 16.01 22.01
CA GLU A 292 -11.78 14.91 22.98
C GLU A 292 -13.13 14.17 23.06
N THR A 293 -13.49 13.49 21.97
CA THR A 293 -14.69 12.64 21.86
C THR A 293 -14.31 11.16 21.80
N ASP A 294 -15.28 10.29 22.04
CA ASP A 294 -15.08 8.84 21.91
C ASP A 294 -14.59 8.50 20.50
N VAL A 295 -13.61 7.61 20.41
CA VAL A 295 -13.20 7.01 19.14
C VAL A 295 -14.10 5.82 18.89
N VAL A 296 -14.86 5.87 17.79
CA VAL A 296 -15.80 4.81 17.40
C VAL A 296 -15.49 4.32 15.99
N ILE A 297 -15.74 3.04 15.74
CA ILE A 297 -15.74 2.42 14.41
C ILE A 297 -17.15 1.97 14.07
N SER A 298 -17.48 1.97 12.78
CA SER A 298 -18.75 1.44 12.31
C SER A 298 -18.58 -0.01 11.91
N ALA A 299 -19.16 -0.93 12.69
CA ALA A 299 -19.19 -2.34 12.30
C ALA A 299 -20.01 -2.53 11.02
N THR A 300 -19.78 -3.63 10.30
CA THR A 300 -20.57 -4.02 9.11
C THR A 300 -22.06 -4.20 9.39
N SER A 301 -22.45 -4.44 10.65
CA SER A 301 -23.84 -4.46 11.11
C SER A 301 -24.48 -3.07 11.22
N GLY A 302 -23.70 -1.99 11.06
CA GLY A 302 -24.08 -0.62 11.37
C GLY A 302 -23.99 -0.27 12.86
N GLU A 303 -23.54 -1.20 13.71
CA GLU A 303 -23.32 -0.95 15.13
C GLU A 303 -22.04 -0.14 15.33
N GLN A 304 -22.10 0.91 16.15
CA GLN A 304 -20.90 1.66 16.53
C GLN A 304 -20.19 0.94 17.68
N VAL A 305 -18.96 0.53 17.44
CA VAL A 305 -18.09 -0.07 18.44
C VAL A 305 -17.12 0.99 18.95
N LYS A 306 -17.10 1.21 20.26
CA LYS A 306 -16.18 2.16 20.88
C LYS A 306 -14.78 1.54 20.99
N VAL A 307 -13.80 2.19 20.37
CA VAL A 307 -12.37 1.81 20.42
C VAL A 307 -11.70 2.44 21.64
N ALA A 308 -11.96 3.72 21.90
CA ALA A 308 -11.44 4.43 23.06
C ALA A 308 -12.47 5.43 23.62
N GLU A 309 -12.51 5.56 24.94
CA GLU A 309 -13.30 6.61 25.59
C GLU A 309 -12.61 7.97 25.48
N ALA A 310 -13.41 9.03 25.32
CA ALA A 310 -12.96 10.42 25.26
C ALA A 310 -11.93 10.77 26.35
N SER A 311 -12.17 10.32 27.59
CA SER A 311 -11.29 10.57 28.74
C SER A 311 -9.91 9.92 28.60
N ASP A 312 -9.80 8.88 27.79
CA ASP A 312 -8.61 8.05 27.67
C ASP A 312 -7.81 8.36 26.41
N VAL A 313 -8.42 8.94 25.38
CA VAL A 313 -7.80 9.25 24.07
C VAL A 313 -6.44 9.93 24.24
N ARG A 314 -6.38 11.02 24.99
CA ARG A 314 -5.13 11.78 25.22
C ARG A 314 -4.10 10.96 25.99
N GLY A 315 -4.55 10.18 26.98
CA GLY A 315 -3.68 9.30 27.76
C GLY A 315 -3.07 8.18 26.90
N GLN A 316 -3.87 7.55 26.04
CA GLN A 316 -3.43 6.50 25.12
C GLN A 316 -2.46 7.04 24.07
N MET A 317 -2.77 8.18 23.46
CA MET A 317 -1.87 8.89 22.53
C MET A 317 -0.47 9.09 23.13
N LEU A 318 -0.40 9.63 24.34
CA LEU A 318 0.87 9.89 25.03
C LEU A 318 1.58 8.58 25.40
N ALA A 319 0.84 7.54 25.82
CA ALA A 319 1.41 6.24 26.16
C ALA A 319 2.11 5.59 24.96
N TYR A 320 1.49 5.58 23.78
CA TYR A 320 2.10 5.06 22.56
C TYR A 320 3.32 5.88 22.13
N PHE A 321 3.23 7.21 22.20
CA PHE A 321 4.34 8.10 21.89
C PHE A 321 5.55 7.91 22.82
N ASP A 322 5.32 7.79 24.14
CA ASP A 322 6.39 7.55 25.11
C ASP A 322 6.98 6.14 24.98
N ARG A 323 6.16 5.15 24.61
CA ARG A 323 6.64 3.81 24.27
C ARG A 323 7.58 3.83 23.07
N ALA A 324 7.23 4.56 22.00
CA ALA A 324 8.09 4.75 20.83
C ALA A 324 9.46 5.36 21.21
N LYS A 325 9.46 6.43 22.03
CA LYS A 325 10.69 7.04 22.55
C LYS A 325 11.54 6.04 23.35
N SER A 326 10.92 5.30 24.26
CA SER A 326 11.63 4.36 25.13
C SER A 326 12.30 3.24 24.33
N LEU A 327 11.62 2.72 23.31
CA LEU A 327 12.16 1.70 22.41
C LEU A 327 13.38 2.22 21.64
N LEU A 328 13.27 3.40 21.03
CA LEU A 328 14.38 3.99 20.26
C LEU A 328 15.58 4.32 21.17
N GLN A 329 15.33 4.86 22.35
CA GLN A 329 16.39 5.14 23.34
C GLN A 329 17.11 3.86 23.78
N SER A 330 16.34 2.80 24.08
CA SER A 330 16.90 1.51 24.48
C SER A 330 17.72 0.88 23.35
N LEU A 331 17.28 1.01 22.09
CA LEU A 331 18.06 0.58 20.94
C LEU A 331 19.40 1.31 20.85
N VAL A 332 19.38 2.65 20.89
CA VAL A 332 20.61 3.46 20.79
C VAL A 332 21.57 3.18 21.95
N SER A 333 21.06 3.06 23.18
CA SER A 333 21.86 2.69 24.35
C SER A 333 22.52 1.33 24.17
N ARG A 334 21.76 0.31 23.74
CA ARG A 334 22.30 -1.04 23.47
C ARG A 334 23.40 -1.02 22.41
N LEU A 335 23.17 -0.36 21.29
CA LEU A 335 24.17 -0.25 20.21
C LEU A 335 25.46 0.46 20.68
N ALA A 336 25.33 1.48 21.52
CA ALA A 336 26.46 2.20 22.11
C ALA A 336 27.26 1.33 23.10
N GLU A 337 26.57 0.59 23.97
CA GLU A 337 27.18 -0.33 24.95
C GLU A 337 27.92 -1.49 24.26
N GLU A 338 27.30 -2.08 23.24
CA GLU A 338 27.88 -3.17 22.45
C GLU A 338 28.99 -2.69 21.50
N ARG A 339 29.13 -1.37 21.31
CA ARG A 339 29.97 -0.76 20.26
C ARG A 339 29.68 -1.37 18.88
N ALA A 340 28.40 -1.63 18.63
CA ALA A 340 27.94 -2.29 17.43
C ALA A 340 28.31 -1.45 16.20
N LYS A 341 28.85 -2.12 15.17
CA LYS A 341 29.01 -1.51 13.84
C LYS A 341 27.67 -1.57 13.15
N ILE A 342 26.99 -0.44 13.05
CA ILE A 342 25.76 -0.30 12.27
C ILE A 342 26.07 0.22 10.87
N SER A 343 25.33 -0.29 9.90
CA SER A 343 25.32 0.16 8.50
C SER A 343 24.80 1.59 8.38
N ASP A 344 25.02 2.22 7.23
CA ASP A 344 24.51 3.58 6.98
C ASP A 344 22.99 3.60 6.83
N ASP A 345 22.38 2.52 6.33
CA ASP A 345 20.92 2.37 6.24
C ASP A 345 20.27 2.26 7.62
N GLU A 346 20.89 1.51 8.55
CA GLU A 346 20.46 1.45 9.94
C GLU A 346 20.54 2.81 10.63
N LYS A 347 21.63 3.57 10.41
CA LYS A 347 21.74 4.95 10.92
C LYS A 347 20.64 5.84 10.35
N LYS A 348 20.39 5.75 9.04
CA LYS A 348 19.34 6.52 8.37
C LYS A 348 17.98 6.20 8.98
N SER A 349 17.67 4.93 9.18
CA SER A 349 16.42 4.48 9.81
C SER A 349 16.24 5.05 11.21
N ILE A 350 17.28 4.96 12.06
CA ILE A 350 17.27 5.56 13.41
C ILE A 350 17.06 7.08 13.34
N CYS A 351 17.74 7.78 12.43
CA CYS A 351 17.58 9.22 12.24
C CYS A 351 16.15 9.60 11.84
N VAL A 352 15.54 8.86 10.90
CA VAL A 352 14.14 9.09 10.49
C VAL A 352 13.20 8.91 11.68
N MET A 353 13.40 7.89 12.52
CA MET A 353 12.58 7.71 13.72
C MET A 353 12.69 8.88 14.71
N TYR A 354 13.89 9.44 14.91
CA TYR A 354 14.05 10.64 15.73
C TYR A 354 13.34 11.86 15.14
N GLN A 355 13.37 12.02 13.82
CA GLN A 355 12.65 13.10 13.13
C GLN A 355 11.14 12.97 13.34
N LEU A 356 10.57 11.78 13.13
CA LEU A 356 9.14 11.52 13.36
C LEU A 356 8.72 11.83 14.80
N LEU A 357 9.52 11.43 15.80
CA LEU A 357 9.25 11.75 17.21
C LEU A 357 9.29 13.26 17.49
N ASN A 358 10.22 13.97 16.86
CA ASN A 358 10.33 15.42 17.00
C ASN A 358 9.13 16.13 16.34
N ASP A 359 8.78 15.73 15.12
CA ASP A 359 7.65 16.30 14.39
C ASP A 359 6.34 16.09 15.16
N PHE A 360 6.13 14.90 15.73
CA PHE A 360 5.00 14.64 16.61
C PHE A 360 4.98 15.57 17.84
N THR A 361 6.13 15.80 18.48
CA THR A 361 6.24 16.72 19.64
C THR A 361 5.81 18.14 19.28
N VAL A 362 6.25 18.62 18.11
CA VAL A 362 5.90 19.96 17.62
C VAL A 362 4.39 20.05 17.37
N ARG A 363 3.80 19.06 16.71
CA ARG A 363 2.35 19.02 16.45
C ARG A 363 1.54 19.00 17.75
N LEU A 364 1.93 18.15 18.70
CA LEU A 364 1.27 18.04 20.00
C LEU A 364 1.28 19.37 20.79
N SER A 365 2.37 20.14 20.68
CA SER A 365 2.49 21.44 21.33
C SER A 365 1.51 22.46 20.73
N GLY A 366 1.35 22.47 19.40
CA GLY A 366 0.41 23.36 18.71
C GLY A 366 -1.06 23.11 19.07
N VAL A 367 -1.45 21.86 19.31
CA VAL A 367 -2.81 21.52 19.77
C VAL A 367 -3.09 22.08 21.17
N SER A 368 -2.10 22.06 22.07
CA SER A 368 -2.27 22.55 23.44
C SER A 368 -2.45 24.07 23.48
N GLU A 369 -1.73 24.82 22.65
CA GLU A 369 -1.86 26.28 22.56
C GLU A 369 -3.23 26.71 22.00
N ALA A 370 -3.78 25.96 21.05
CA ALA A 370 -5.10 26.25 20.47
C ALA A 370 -6.24 26.07 21.49
N GLN A 371 -6.12 25.12 22.43
CA GLN A 371 -7.14 24.84 23.44
C GLN A 371 -7.14 25.84 24.61
N GLU A 372 -6.04 26.53 24.89
CA GLU A 372 -5.98 27.54 25.98
C GLU A 372 -6.46 28.94 25.54
N GLY A 373 -6.65 29.16 24.23
CA GLY A 373 -7.01 30.46 23.64
C GLY A 373 -8.49 30.71 23.43
N ASP A 374 -9.34 29.69 23.64
CA ASP A 374 -10.81 29.71 23.51
C ASP A 374 -11.47 29.65 24.91
#